data_AF-A0A7S3TRL6-F1
#
_entry.id   AF-A0A7S3TRL6-F1
#
_cell.length_a   1.000
_cell.length_b   1.000
_cell.length_c   1.000
_cell.angle_alpha   90.00
_cell.angle_beta   90.00
_cell.angle_gamma   90.00
#
_symmetry.space_group_name_H-M   'P 1'
#
loop_
_entity.id
_entity.type
_entity.pdbx_description
1 polymer ?
#
loop_
_entity_poly.entity_id
_entity_poly.type
_entity_poly.pdbx_seq_one_letter_code
_entity_poly.pdbx_strand_id
1 'polypeptide(L)'
;RKAQQAPPPRPPTTMEQPFVAIASTFTCDPVRRWAEFWLEQAGLNASVSFAAYGQLEFELRGPQAFRGAACCVGLLRMDDWQRGHAPFDADRFEDDLSTFLVSVRGALANVRRLVICICPGRPSAHAPLLAAAAERLKALASSEPRLAIIDALTLARQYAVTDVHDALGDEIGHMPYTEQMWCALGAAAVRGSVPALLPPLKLVVVDCDYTLWSHALGEVGPRGVVCEAHHLALQRRLKQLHARGVLLAIASRNEPGEVWQALGRAEAVPPDASAPLLRRCDVSAHRIARVLDKGDAVARICAELQCGPEACLFVDDNPMEVAAVSAAWPSITCWCFPQERDEALSQLEHVWRLDVAGGAAGGAAELRVSSILAQGQRRALREQTGSLAEYHASLGLEIRVEEALSAGEAERAE
;
A
#
# COMPACT_ATOMS: atom_id res chain seq x y z
N ARG A 1 -58.53 -0.27 18.64
CA ARG A 1 -57.91 -0.65 17.35
C ARG A 1 -57.67 0.60 16.51
N LYS A 2 -56.47 1.18 16.57
CA LYS A 2 -55.85 1.95 15.48
C LYS A 2 -54.34 1.71 15.62
N ALA A 3 -53.82 0.80 14.79
CA ALA A 3 -52.40 0.51 14.72
C ALA A 3 -51.72 1.67 13.98
N GLN A 4 -50.77 2.34 14.64
CA GLN A 4 -49.85 3.26 13.99
C GLN A 4 -48.87 2.43 13.16
N GLN A 5 -48.98 2.53 11.83
CA GLN A 5 -47.98 2.00 10.91
C GLN A 5 -46.69 2.81 11.06
N ALA A 6 -45.59 2.13 11.35
CA ALA A 6 -44.26 2.73 11.29
C ALA A 6 -43.97 3.20 9.85
N PRO A 7 -43.29 4.35 9.67
CA PRO A 7 -42.94 4.83 8.35
C PRO A 7 -42.01 3.84 7.63
N PRO A 8 -42.10 3.73 6.29
CA PRO A 8 -41.24 2.83 5.54
C PRO A 8 -39.76 3.21 5.72
N PRO A 9 -38.83 2.22 5.70
CA PRO A 9 -37.41 2.51 5.76
C PRO A 9 -37.02 3.44 4.61
N ARG A 10 -36.27 4.51 4.91
CA ARG A 10 -35.69 5.36 3.87
C ARG A 10 -34.86 4.50 2.93
N PRO A 11 -34.91 4.72 1.60
CA PRO A 11 -33.99 4.06 0.69
C PRO A 11 -32.55 4.36 1.12
N PRO A 12 -31.60 3.44 0.89
CA PRO A 12 -30.19 3.73 1.16
C PRO A 12 -29.84 5.01 0.42
N THR A 13 -29.31 6.01 1.14
CA THR A 13 -28.62 7.16 0.54
C THR A 13 -27.69 6.61 -0.52
N THR A 14 -27.92 6.99 -1.78
CA THR A 14 -27.03 6.71 -2.90
C THR A 14 -25.63 7.04 -2.42
N MET A 15 -24.78 6.05 -2.18
CA MET A 15 -23.40 6.33 -1.79
C MET A 15 -22.78 7.02 -2.98
N GLU A 16 -22.53 8.33 -2.86
CA GLU A 16 -21.81 9.08 -3.87
C GLU A 16 -20.51 8.34 -4.18
N GLN A 17 -20.29 8.08 -5.47
CA GLN A 17 -19.08 7.43 -5.94
C GLN A 17 -17.87 8.19 -5.40
N PRO A 18 -16.88 7.53 -4.79
CA PRO A 18 -15.69 8.22 -4.30
C PRO A 18 -15.00 8.93 -5.46
N PHE A 19 -14.38 10.07 -5.18
CA PHE A 19 -13.64 10.82 -6.18
C PHE A 19 -12.28 11.28 -5.67
N VAL A 20 -11.36 11.43 -6.62
CA VAL A 20 -10.02 11.99 -6.42
C VAL A 20 -10.03 13.43 -6.91
N ALA A 21 -9.67 14.38 -6.05
CA ALA A 21 -9.55 15.78 -6.44
C ALA A 21 -8.09 16.12 -6.75
N ILE A 22 -7.83 16.69 -7.93
CA ILE A 22 -6.49 17.00 -8.42
C ILE A 22 -6.34 18.52 -8.56
N ALA A 23 -5.27 19.08 -8.00
CA ALA A 23 -4.87 20.47 -8.17
C ALA A 23 -3.37 20.54 -8.51
N SER A 24 -2.93 21.63 -9.14
CA SER A 24 -1.54 21.77 -9.60
C SER A 24 -1.07 23.22 -9.58
N THR A 25 0.25 23.41 -9.64
CA THR A 25 0.88 24.73 -9.82
C THR A 25 0.93 25.17 -11.29
N PHE A 26 0.67 24.25 -12.21
CA PHE A 26 0.68 24.43 -13.67
C PHE A 26 -0.64 23.97 -14.31
N THR A 27 -0.80 24.06 -15.64
CA THR A 27 -2.00 23.57 -16.35
C THR A 27 -2.01 22.04 -16.42
N CYS A 28 -2.94 21.37 -15.74
CA CYS A 28 -2.96 19.91 -15.60
C CYS A 28 -4.13 19.19 -16.29
N ASP A 29 -4.90 19.88 -17.12
CA ASP A 29 -5.98 19.28 -17.92
C ASP A 29 -5.58 17.99 -18.67
N PRO A 30 -4.37 17.87 -19.27
CA PRO A 30 -3.94 16.63 -19.92
C PRO A 30 -3.88 15.41 -19.00
N VAL A 31 -3.74 15.58 -17.68
CA VAL A 31 -3.70 14.49 -16.71
C VAL A 31 -5.05 13.78 -16.61
N ARG A 32 -6.17 14.47 -16.91
CA ARG A 32 -7.52 13.92 -16.77
C ARG A 32 -7.69 12.58 -17.47
N ARG A 33 -7.40 12.53 -18.77
CA ARG A 33 -7.58 11.31 -19.57
C ARG A 33 -6.76 10.15 -19.03
N TRP A 34 -5.57 10.44 -18.48
CA TRP A 34 -4.66 9.42 -17.97
C TRP A 34 -5.07 8.95 -16.59
N ALA A 35 -5.51 9.85 -15.71
CA ALA A 35 -6.05 9.47 -14.42
C ALA A 35 -7.32 8.61 -14.59
N GLU A 36 -8.21 8.95 -15.52
CA GLU A 36 -9.39 8.13 -15.86
C GLU A 36 -8.98 6.76 -16.41
N PHE A 37 -8.04 6.72 -17.36
CA PHE A 37 -7.47 5.48 -17.87
C PHE A 37 -6.90 4.59 -16.74
N TRP A 38 -6.09 5.16 -15.84
CA TRP A 38 -5.46 4.40 -14.77
C TRP A 38 -6.45 3.93 -13.69
N LEU A 39 -7.52 4.68 -13.43
CA LEU A 39 -8.62 4.21 -12.57
C LEU A 39 -9.29 2.97 -13.18
N GLU A 40 -9.56 2.99 -14.48
CA GLU A 40 -10.13 1.86 -15.21
C GLU A 40 -9.19 0.65 -15.20
N GLN A 41 -7.91 0.84 -15.55
CA GLN A 41 -6.92 -0.24 -15.58
C GLN A 41 -6.70 -0.88 -14.20
N ALA A 42 -6.81 -0.11 -13.12
CA ALA A 42 -6.69 -0.61 -11.77
C ALA A 42 -8.02 -1.16 -11.18
N GLY A 43 -9.11 -1.15 -11.96
CA GLY A 43 -10.44 -1.59 -11.51
C GLY A 43 -11.00 -0.75 -10.35
N LEU A 44 -10.60 0.53 -10.26
CA LEU A 44 -10.98 1.43 -9.18
C LEU A 44 -12.28 2.15 -9.55
N ASN A 45 -13.34 1.86 -8.81
CA ASN A 45 -14.63 2.54 -8.98
C ASN A 45 -14.62 3.94 -8.33
N ALA A 46 -13.95 4.89 -8.97
CA ALA A 46 -13.88 6.28 -8.56
C ALA A 46 -13.92 7.22 -9.77
N SER A 47 -14.20 8.49 -9.53
CA SER A 47 -14.10 9.56 -10.53
C SER A 47 -12.96 10.53 -10.22
N VAL A 48 -12.62 11.42 -11.16
CA VAL A 48 -11.65 12.50 -10.96
C VAL A 48 -12.29 13.87 -11.11
N SER A 49 -11.94 14.77 -10.20
CA SER A 49 -12.28 16.20 -10.25
C SER A 49 -11.01 17.02 -10.27
N PHE A 50 -11.07 18.20 -10.88
CA PHE A 50 -9.91 19.07 -11.07
C PHE A 50 -10.21 20.48 -10.54
N ALA A 51 -9.27 21.05 -9.80
CA ALA A 51 -9.29 22.47 -9.47
C ALA A 51 -8.97 23.32 -10.70
N ALA A 52 -9.26 24.62 -10.63
CA ALA A 52 -8.83 25.55 -11.67
C ALA A 52 -7.31 25.69 -11.72
N TYR A 53 -6.80 26.25 -12.81
CA TYR A 53 -5.39 26.47 -13.07
C TYR A 53 -4.65 27.16 -11.89
N GLY A 54 -3.53 26.58 -11.47
CA GLY A 54 -2.63 27.16 -10.47
C GLY A 54 -3.22 27.28 -9.06
N GLN A 55 -4.24 26.48 -8.72
CA GLN A 55 -4.98 26.60 -7.45
C GLN A 55 -4.52 25.64 -6.34
N LEU A 56 -3.38 24.95 -6.47
CA LEU A 56 -2.94 23.98 -5.45
C LEU A 56 -2.87 24.62 -4.04
N GLU A 57 -2.16 25.74 -3.91
CA GLU A 57 -2.00 26.42 -2.63
C GLU A 57 -3.30 27.02 -2.10
N PHE A 58 -4.22 27.41 -2.99
CA PHE A 58 -5.54 27.88 -2.61
C PHE A 58 -6.37 26.73 -2.02
N GLU A 59 -6.41 25.58 -2.70
CA GLU A 59 -7.11 24.37 -2.24
C GLU A 59 -6.57 23.84 -0.91
N LEU A 60 -5.25 23.96 -0.67
CA LEU A 60 -4.64 23.58 0.60
C LEU A 60 -5.06 24.49 1.77
N ARG A 61 -5.26 25.79 1.54
CA ARG A 61 -5.64 26.76 2.60
C ARG A 61 -7.15 26.83 2.83
N GLY A 62 -7.95 26.61 1.79
CA GLY A 62 -9.40 26.72 1.83
C GLY A 62 -10.04 25.78 0.80
N PRO A 63 -10.27 24.51 1.14
CA PRO A 63 -10.65 23.50 0.16
C PRO A 63 -12.03 23.77 -0.44
N GLN A 64 -12.07 23.88 -1.77
CA GLN A 64 -13.28 23.92 -2.58
C GLN A 64 -13.37 22.65 -3.42
N ALA A 65 -12.45 22.44 -4.35
CA ALA A 65 -12.35 21.22 -5.15
C ALA A 65 -11.97 20.00 -4.29
N PHE A 66 -11.18 20.20 -3.23
CA PHE A 66 -10.76 19.14 -2.30
C PHE A 66 -11.86 18.70 -1.32
N ARG A 67 -12.95 19.46 -1.22
CA ARG A 67 -14.01 19.19 -0.23
C ARG A 67 -14.74 17.89 -0.54
N GLY A 68 -14.74 16.96 0.41
CA GLY A 68 -15.45 15.68 0.29
C GLY A 68 -14.71 14.62 -0.53
N ALA A 69 -13.55 14.94 -1.10
CA ALA A 69 -12.76 13.98 -1.87
C ALA A 69 -12.29 12.80 -1.01
N ALA A 70 -12.25 11.61 -1.61
CA ALA A 70 -11.66 10.45 -0.97
C ALA A 70 -10.14 10.64 -0.83
N CYS A 71 -9.51 11.21 -1.86
CA CYS A 71 -8.11 11.60 -1.86
C CYS A 71 -7.93 12.96 -2.56
N CYS A 72 -7.13 13.83 -1.98
CA CYS A 72 -6.68 15.06 -2.61
C CYS A 72 -5.27 14.85 -3.17
N VAL A 73 -5.01 15.28 -4.39
CA VAL A 73 -3.73 15.14 -5.08
C VAL A 73 -3.24 16.53 -5.50
N GLY A 74 -2.05 16.89 -5.07
CA GLY A 74 -1.33 18.09 -5.51
C GLY A 74 -0.19 17.73 -6.45
N LEU A 75 -0.26 18.20 -7.70
CA LEU A 75 0.86 18.13 -8.64
C LEU A 75 1.70 19.39 -8.49
N LEU A 76 2.78 19.28 -7.71
CA LEU A 76 3.63 20.40 -7.33
C LEU A 76 4.87 20.45 -8.22
N ARG A 77 5.03 21.50 -9.02
CA ARG A 77 6.32 21.86 -9.62
C ARG A 77 6.87 23.09 -8.90
N MET A 78 7.87 22.89 -8.05
CA MET A 78 8.39 23.93 -7.13
C MET A 78 8.98 25.14 -7.88
N ASP A 79 9.46 24.96 -9.11
CA ASP A 79 9.94 26.06 -9.99
C ASP A 79 8.85 27.12 -10.24
N ASP A 80 7.57 26.75 -10.15
CA ASP A 80 6.47 27.65 -10.46
C ASP A 80 6.37 28.82 -9.46
N TRP A 81 6.87 28.65 -8.23
CA TRP A 81 6.98 29.75 -7.25
C TRP A 81 7.90 30.89 -7.73
N GLN A 82 8.87 30.55 -8.58
CA GLN A 82 9.85 31.47 -9.16
C GLN A 82 9.45 31.96 -10.56
N ARG A 83 8.31 31.51 -11.09
CA ARG A 83 7.84 31.93 -12.43
C ARG A 83 7.66 33.45 -12.45
N GLY A 84 8.19 34.10 -13.48
CA GLY A 84 8.16 35.56 -13.64
C GLY A 84 9.19 36.32 -12.79
N HIS A 85 10.04 35.63 -12.04
CA HIS A 85 11.08 36.23 -11.20
C HIS A 85 12.45 35.77 -11.67
N ALA A 86 13.21 36.67 -12.29
CA ALA A 86 14.59 36.45 -12.71
C ALA A 86 15.48 37.60 -12.21
N PRO A 87 16.66 37.31 -11.61
CA PRO A 87 17.24 35.98 -11.35
C PRO A 87 16.48 35.19 -10.26
N PHE A 88 16.80 33.90 -10.10
CA PHE A 88 16.26 33.05 -9.04
C PHE A 88 16.59 33.64 -7.66
N ASP A 89 15.59 33.69 -6.78
CA ASP A 89 15.72 34.23 -5.42
C ASP A 89 15.56 33.08 -4.41
N ALA A 90 16.67 32.72 -3.75
CA ALA A 90 16.74 31.61 -2.81
C ALA A 90 15.99 31.89 -1.50
N ASP A 91 16.03 33.14 -1.01
CA ASP A 91 15.35 33.51 0.22
C ASP A 91 13.83 33.48 0.00
N ARG A 92 13.38 34.04 -1.13
CA ARG A 92 11.96 33.96 -1.52
C ARG A 92 11.50 32.52 -1.74
N PHE A 93 12.31 31.68 -2.38
CA PHE A 93 11.98 30.26 -2.55
C PHE A 93 11.81 29.54 -1.20
N GLU A 94 12.67 29.85 -0.23
CA GLU A 94 12.60 29.29 1.11
C GLU A 94 11.34 29.76 1.87
N ASP A 95 10.95 31.03 1.70
CA ASP A 95 9.70 31.58 2.24
C ASP A 95 8.46 30.90 1.63
N ASP A 96 8.44 30.73 0.31
CA ASP A 96 7.36 30.03 -0.42
C ASP A 96 7.26 28.57 0.03
N LEU A 97 8.39 27.87 0.16
CA LEU A 97 8.44 26.49 0.67
C LEU A 97 7.90 26.39 2.11
N SER A 98 8.34 27.29 2.99
CA SER A 98 7.87 27.35 4.38
C SER A 98 6.37 27.61 4.44
N THR A 99 5.87 28.52 3.63
CA THR A 99 4.43 28.82 3.48
C THR A 99 3.65 27.62 2.95
N PHE A 100 4.21 26.89 1.98
CA PHE A 100 3.61 25.69 1.42
C PHE A 100 3.52 24.57 2.47
N LEU A 101 4.59 24.33 3.23
CA LEU A 101 4.61 23.33 4.31
C LEU A 101 3.57 23.63 5.39
N VAL A 102 3.39 24.90 5.76
CA VAL A 102 2.30 25.32 6.68
C VAL A 102 0.93 25.02 6.06
N SER A 103 0.75 25.31 4.78
CA SER A 103 -0.51 25.07 4.06
C SER A 103 -0.84 23.58 3.97
N VAL A 104 0.15 22.71 3.71
CA VAL A 104 -0.01 21.24 3.74
C VAL A 104 -0.45 20.78 5.13
N ARG A 105 0.19 21.25 6.21
CA ARG A 105 -0.19 20.92 7.59
C ARG A 105 -1.63 21.36 7.90
N GLY A 106 -2.02 22.55 7.46
CA GLY A 106 -3.38 23.07 7.62
C GLY A 106 -4.42 22.24 6.85
N ALA A 107 -4.11 21.85 5.62
CA ALA A 107 -4.98 21.03 4.77
C ALA A 107 -5.28 19.67 5.41
N LEU A 108 -4.28 19.05 6.04
CA LEU A 108 -4.41 17.75 6.71
C LEU A 108 -5.44 17.73 7.84
N ALA A 109 -5.82 18.89 8.40
CA ALA A 109 -6.94 18.94 9.36
C ALA A 109 -8.32 18.73 8.69
N ASN A 110 -8.42 18.99 7.39
CA ASN A 110 -9.69 19.09 6.66
C ASN A 110 -9.87 18.02 5.57
N VAL A 111 -8.80 17.32 5.18
CA VAL A 111 -8.85 16.28 4.15
C VAL A 111 -8.64 14.88 4.75
N ARG A 112 -9.22 13.86 4.10
CA ARG A 112 -9.08 12.46 4.52
C ARG A 112 -7.67 11.91 4.22
N ARG A 113 -7.16 12.24 3.04
CA ARG A 113 -5.84 11.87 2.54
C ARG A 113 -5.34 12.94 1.58
N LEU A 114 -4.05 13.23 1.64
CA LEU A 114 -3.36 14.13 0.74
C LEU A 114 -2.15 13.43 0.11
N VAL A 115 -2.04 13.52 -1.19
CA VAL A 115 -0.87 13.09 -1.96
C VAL A 115 -0.27 14.32 -2.61
N ILE A 116 1.02 14.56 -2.40
CA ILE A 116 1.75 15.58 -3.17
C ILE A 116 2.73 14.85 -4.10
N CYS A 117 2.47 14.96 -5.39
CA CYS A 117 3.39 14.53 -6.44
C CYS A 117 4.36 15.67 -6.72
N ILE A 118 5.62 15.49 -6.31
CA ILE A 118 6.72 16.39 -6.65
C ILE A 118 7.06 16.15 -8.12
N CYS A 119 6.67 17.10 -8.95
CA CYS A 119 6.82 17.04 -10.40
C CYS A 119 8.18 17.64 -10.82
N PRO A 120 8.81 17.10 -11.88
CA PRO A 120 10.14 17.53 -12.29
C PRO A 120 10.17 19.00 -12.72
N GLY A 121 11.07 19.75 -12.08
CA GLY A 121 11.38 21.13 -12.44
C GLY A 121 12.11 21.27 -13.76
N ARG A 122 12.34 22.50 -14.21
CA ARG A 122 13.18 22.74 -15.39
C ARG A 122 14.63 22.39 -15.04
N PRO A 123 15.42 21.82 -15.97
CA PRO A 123 16.86 21.67 -15.77
C PRO A 123 17.49 23.02 -15.40
N SER A 124 18.04 23.11 -14.18
CA SER A 124 18.56 24.37 -13.64
C SER A 124 19.73 24.13 -12.69
N ALA A 125 20.54 25.17 -12.46
CA ALA A 125 21.62 25.15 -11.48
C ALA A 125 21.11 25.01 -10.03
N HIS A 126 19.81 25.21 -9.79
CA HIS A 126 19.18 25.18 -8.47
C HIS A 126 18.60 23.81 -8.11
N ALA A 127 18.78 22.78 -8.96
CA ALA A 127 18.32 21.41 -8.69
C ALA A 127 18.67 20.88 -7.28
N PRO A 128 19.86 21.16 -6.69
CA PRO A 128 20.16 20.75 -5.31
C PRO A 128 19.22 21.36 -4.26
N LEU A 129 18.82 22.63 -4.44
CA LEU A 129 17.90 23.32 -3.54
C LEU A 129 16.49 22.72 -3.63
N LEU A 130 16.02 22.42 -4.84
CA LEU A 130 14.75 21.73 -5.06
C LEU A 130 14.76 20.32 -4.47
N ALA A 131 15.87 19.59 -4.60
CA ALA A 131 16.02 18.27 -3.97
C ALA A 131 15.95 18.38 -2.44
N ALA A 132 16.61 19.36 -1.83
CA ALA A 132 16.53 19.60 -0.39
C ALA A 132 15.09 19.95 0.06
N ALA A 133 14.36 20.74 -0.73
CA ALA A 133 12.95 21.04 -0.49
C ALA A 133 12.07 19.77 -0.56
N ALA A 134 12.32 18.90 -1.53
CA ALA A 134 11.63 17.62 -1.66
C ALA A 134 11.86 16.71 -0.43
N GLU A 135 13.08 16.66 0.10
CA GLU A 135 13.38 15.89 1.32
C GLU A 135 12.64 16.43 2.55
N ARG A 136 12.44 17.74 2.66
CA ARG A 136 11.62 18.33 3.74
C ARG A 136 10.15 17.94 3.65
N LEU A 137 9.60 17.87 2.43
CA LEU A 137 8.24 17.37 2.21
C LEU A 137 8.14 15.88 2.59
N LYS A 138 9.11 15.06 2.16
CA LYS A 138 9.17 13.64 2.52
C LYS A 138 9.27 13.43 4.03
N ALA A 139 10.09 14.24 4.72
CA ALA A 139 10.22 14.20 6.17
C ALA A 139 8.89 14.52 6.89
N LEU A 140 8.09 15.46 6.37
CA LEU A 140 6.75 15.73 6.90
C LEU A 140 5.84 14.49 6.78
N ALA A 141 5.86 13.83 5.62
CA ALA A 141 5.08 12.62 5.35
C ALA A 141 5.41 11.47 6.31
N SER A 142 6.69 11.33 6.69
CA SER A 142 7.13 10.30 7.65
C SER A 142 6.43 10.39 9.01
N SER A 143 5.89 11.56 9.36
CA SER A 143 5.18 11.81 10.63
C SER A 143 3.65 11.89 10.50
N GLU A 144 3.11 11.88 9.29
CA GLU A 144 1.67 12.02 9.03
C GLU A 144 1.17 10.91 8.08
N PRO A 145 0.47 9.88 8.58
CA PRO A 145 0.04 8.74 7.76
C PRO A 145 -0.96 9.10 6.66
N ARG A 146 -1.65 10.26 6.77
CA ARG A 146 -2.58 10.74 5.74
C ARG A 146 -1.88 11.50 4.61
N LEU A 147 -0.60 11.84 4.75
CA LEU A 147 0.20 12.50 3.74
C LEU A 147 1.10 11.49 3.03
N ALA A 148 1.04 11.47 1.70
CA ALA A 148 2.00 10.75 0.87
C ALA A 148 2.73 11.74 -0.04
N ILE A 149 4.04 11.56 -0.17
CA ILE A 149 4.86 12.31 -1.11
C ILE A 149 5.35 11.34 -2.17
N ILE A 150 5.07 11.66 -3.43
CA ILE A 150 5.50 10.87 -4.58
C ILE A 150 6.51 11.70 -5.37
N ASP A 151 7.68 11.14 -5.60
CA ASP A 151 8.63 11.68 -6.57
C ASP A 151 8.19 11.24 -7.97
N ALA A 152 7.59 12.16 -8.72
CA ALA A 152 6.99 11.82 -10.01
C ALA A 152 8.04 11.43 -11.05
N LEU A 153 9.27 11.94 -10.96
CA LEU A 153 10.34 11.58 -11.90
C LEU A 153 10.84 10.15 -11.63
N THR A 154 10.98 9.79 -10.35
CA THR A 154 11.32 8.41 -9.96
C THR A 154 10.26 7.43 -10.44
N LEU A 155 8.98 7.77 -10.29
CA LEU A 155 7.88 6.96 -10.80
C LEU A 155 7.87 6.91 -12.34
N ALA A 156 8.08 8.03 -13.02
CA ALA A 156 8.11 8.08 -14.49
C ALA A 156 9.21 7.18 -15.09
N ARG A 157 10.36 7.03 -14.41
CA ARG A 157 11.41 6.09 -14.81
C ARG A 157 10.95 4.62 -14.78
N GLN A 158 10.01 4.26 -13.90
CA GLN A 158 9.42 2.91 -13.87
C GLN A 158 8.60 2.63 -15.15
N TYR A 159 8.07 3.68 -15.79
CA TYR A 159 7.36 3.60 -17.07
C TYR A 159 8.26 3.91 -18.27
N ALA A 160 9.58 3.87 -18.09
CA ALA A 160 10.58 4.17 -19.12
C ALA A 160 10.38 5.55 -19.82
N VAL A 161 9.80 6.53 -19.11
CA VAL A 161 9.70 7.90 -19.63
C VAL A 161 11.11 8.49 -19.73
N THR A 162 11.50 8.82 -20.95
CA THR A 162 12.83 9.37 -21.25
C THR A 162 12.77 10.87 -21.55
N ASP A 163 11.73 11.29 -22.27
CA ASP A 163 11.49 12.70 -22.56
C ASP A 163 10.40 13.26 -21.64
N VAL A 164 10.80 14.20 -20.79
CA VAL A 164 9.98 14.68 -19.68
C VAL A 164 9.31 16.01 -20.01
N HIS A 165 10.02 16.92 -20.68
CA HIS A 165 9.63 18.34 -20.75
C HIS A 165 9.17 18.75 -22.14
N ASP A 166 8.06 19.47 -22.20
CA ASP A 166 7.64 20.24 -23.38
C ASP A 166 7.91 21.73 -23.14
N ALA A 167 9.03 22.22 -23.67
CA ALA A 167 9.44 23.61 -23.46
C ALA A 167 8.47 24.61 -24.10
N LEU A 168 7.94 24.29 -25.28
CA LEU A 168 7.02 25.17 -26.01
C LEU A 168 5.66 25.20 -25.33
N GLY A 169 5.15 24.04 -24.93
CA GLY A 169 3.92 23.91 -24.14
C GLY A 169 4.01 24.63 -22.80
N ASP A 170 5.17 24.58 -22.13
CA ASP A 170 5.41 25.31 -20.88
C ASP A 170 5.37 26.83 -21.09
N GLU A 171 6.01 27.33 -22.16
CA GLU A 171 6.08 28.76 -22.44
C GLU A 171 4.70 29.34 -22.76
N ILE A 172 3.94 28.68 -23.65
CA ILE A 172 2.67 29.21 -24.17
C ILE A 172 1.51 28.99 -23.20
N GLY A 173 1.43 27.79 -22.61
CA GLY A 173 0.23 27.33 -21.90
C GLY A 173 0.49 26.87 -20.46
N HIS A 174 1.72 27.01 -19.96
CA HIS A 174 2.14 26.44 -18.68
C HIS A 174 1.82 24.93 -18.60
N MET A 175 2.02 24.22 -19.71
CA MET A 175 1.87 22.77 -19.84
C MET A 175 3.26 22.15 -20.02
N PRO A 176 3.96 21.83 -18.92
CA PRO A 176 5.41 21.65 -18.97
C PRO A 176 5.91 20.29 -19.42
N TYR A 177 5.02 19.35 -19.70
CA TYR A 177 5.38 17.95 -19.84
C TYR A 177 4.95 17.36 -21.17
N THR A 178 5.72 16.36 -21.59
CA THR A 178 5.37 15.53 -22.75
C THR A 178 4.18 14.63 -22.46
N GLU A 179 3.62 14.04 -23.51
CA GLU A 179 2.53 13.09 -23.39
C GLU A 179 2.83 11.89 -22.49
N GLN A 180 4.03 11.35 -22.59
CA GLN A 180 4.48 10.21 -21.78
C GLN A 180 4.55 10.59 -20.29
N MET A 181 5.04 11.80 -20.00
CA MET A 181 5.09 12.30 -18.64
C MET A 181 3.68 12.62 -18.09
N TRP A 182 2.75 13.10 -18.92
CA TRP A 182 1.34 13.23 -18.52
C TRP A 182 0.71 11.90 -18.12
N CYS A 183 1.00 10.83 -18.87
CA CYS A 183 0.56 9.48 -18.52
C CYS A 183 1.14 9.02 -17.17
N ALA A 184 2.43 9.25 -16.94
CA ALA A 184 3.09 8.93 -15.67
C ALA A 184 2.54 9.73 -14.49
N LEU A 185 2.20 11.02 -14.68
CA LEU A 185 1.54 11.82 -13.64
C LEU A 185 0.13 11.33 -13.32
N GLY A 186 -0.62 10.88 -14.33
CA GLY A 186 -1.89 10.17 -14.12
C GLY A 186 -1.71 8.92 -13.26
N ALA A 187 -0.70 8.11 -13.57
CA ALA A 187 -0.38 6.91 -12.78
C ALA A 187 0.00 7.28 -11.34
N ALA A 188 0.85 8.30 -11.14
CA ALA A 188 1.25 8.77 -9.81
C ALA A 188 0.05 9.23 -8.97
N ALA A 189 -0.84 10.04 -9.55
CA ALA A 189 -2.04 10.54 -8.88
C ALA A 189 -2.96 9.41 -8.44
N VAL A 190 -3.23 8.45 -9.33
CA VAL A 190 -4.14 7.33 -9.05
C VAL A 190 -3.50 6.34 -8.07
N ARG A 191 -2.24 5.93 -8.31
CA ARG A 191 -1.48 5.03 -7.43
C ARG A 191 -1.41 5.58 -6.00
N GLY A 192 -1.14 6.88 -5.84
CA GLY A 192 -1.12 7.53 -4.52
C GLY A 192 -2.49 7.55 -3.81
N SER A 193 -3.57 7.48 -4.59
CA SER A 193 -4.96 7.49 -4.11
C SER A 193 -5.47 6.11 -3.73
N VAL A 194 -4.81 5.01 -4.16
CA VAL A 194 -5.21 3.63 -3.85
C VAL A 194 -5.55 3.39 -2.37
N PRO A 195 -4.74 3.85 -1.39
CA PRO A 195 -5.06 3.64 0.03
C PRO A 195 -6.34 4.32 0.54
N ALA A 196 -6.86 5.31 -0.21
CA ALA A 196 -8.15 5.95 0.11
C ALA A 196 -9.32 5.33 -0.65
N LEU A 197 -9.07 4.61 -1.74
CA LEU A 197 -10.08 4.03 -2.62
C LEU A 197 -10.34 2.55 -2.34
N LEU A 198 -9.34 1.85 -1.81
CA LEU A 198 -9.42 0.42 -1.49
C LEU A 198 -9.29 0.16 0.02
N PRO A 199 -9.88 -0.93 0.52
CA PRO A 199 -9.56 -1.47 1.83
C PRO A 199 -8.05 -1.71 1.95
N PRO A 200 -7.44 -1.45 3.12
CA PRO A 200 -6.02 -1.68 3.33
C PRO A 200 -5.69 -3.16 3.14
N LEU A 201 -4.59 -3.46 2.45
CA LEU A 201 -4.07 -4.82 2.34
C LEU A 201 -3.70 -5.34 3.73
N LYS A 202 -4.32 -6.43 4.15
CA LYS A 202 -4.10 -7.06 5.46
C LYS A 202 -3.49 -8.45 5.37
N LEU A 203 -3.67 -9.14 4.26
CA LEU A 203 -3.21 -10.50 4.05
C LEU A 203 -2.65 -10.68 2.64
N VAL A 204 -1.49 -11.32 2.53
CA VAL A 204 -1.01 -11.90 1.28
C VAL A 204 -0.94 -13.41 1.44
N VAL A 205 -1.67 -14.14 0.59
CA VAL A 205 -1.58 -15.59 0.46
C VAL A 205 -0.75 -15.89 -0.77
N VAL A 206 0.34 -16.64 -0.62
CA VAL A 206 1.30 -16.92 -1.68
C VAL A 206 1.46 -18.42 -1.90
N ASP A 207 1.63 -18.83 -3.16
CA ASP A 207 2.08 -20.17 -3.50
C ASP A 207 3.57 -20.37 -3.17
N CYS A 208 4.11 -21.58 -3.37
CA CYS A 208 5.51 -21.89 -3.17
C CYS A 208 6.25 -22.16 -4.48
N ASP A 209 5.95 -23.27 -5.13
CA ASP A 209 6.66 -23.70 -6.34
C ASP A 209 6.50 -22.67 -7.45
N TYR A 210 7.59 -22.36 -8.15
CA TYR A 210 7.68 -21.34 -9.21
C TYR A 210 7.29 -19.91 -8.77
N THR A 211 6.84 -19.69 -7.54
CA THR A 211 6.42 -18.38 -7.01
C THR A 211 7.41 -17.83 -5.99
N LEU A 212 7.83 -18.64 -5.00
CA LEU A 212 8.83 -18.26 -4.01
C LEU A 212 10.23 -18.77 -4.37
N TRP A 213 10.32 -19.77 -5.24
CA TRP A 213 11.55 -20.37 -5.74
C TRP A 213 11.28 -21.06 -7.08
N SER A 214 12.34 -21.29 -7.85
CA SER A 214 12.32 -22.09 -9.06
C SER A 214 12.10 -23.57 -8.74
N HIS A 215 11.45 -24.26 -9.67
CA HIS A 215 11.18 -25.71 -9.69
C HIS A 215 10.06 -26.18 -8.76
N ALA A 216 9.48 -27.33 -9.12
CA ALA A 216 8.56 -28.06 -8.28
C ALA A 216 9.30 -28.77 -7.15
N LEU A 217 8.94 -28.48 -5.90
CA LEU A 217 9.60 -29.05 -4.72
C LEU A 217 9.56 -30.58 -4.71
N GLY A 218 8.48 -31.19 -5.18
CA GLY A 218 8.34 -32.65 -5.24
C GLY A 218 9.30 -33.34 -6.22
N GLU A 219 9.90 -32.60 -7.15
CA GLU A 219 10.84 -33.13 -8.15
C GLU A 219 12.29 -32.98 -7.71
N VAL A 220 12.66 -31.81 -7.19
CA VAL A 220 14.05 -31.45 -6.84
C VAL A 220 14.37 -31.63 -5.35
N GLY A 221 13.33 -31.81 -4.52
CA GLY A 221 13.41 -31.88 -3.07
C GLY A 221 13.80 -30.54 -2.42
N PRO A 222 13.74 -30.44 -1.08
CA PRO A 222 13.98 -29.18 -0.35
C PRO A 222 15.37 -28.56 -0.55
N ARG A 223 16.35 -29.35 -1.00
CA ARG A 223 17.72 -28.88 -1.25
C ARG A 223 17.96 -28.45 -2.69
N GLY A 224 17.06 -28.79 -3.61
CA GLY A 224 17.22 -28.53 -5.03
C GLY A 224 16.49 -27.29 -5.54
N VAL A 225 15.66 -26.64 -4.71
CA VAL A 225 14.99 -25.38 -5.08
C VAL A 225 15.98 -24.22 -5.13
N VAL A 226 15.75 -23.28 -6.05
CA VAL A 226 16.66 -22.15 -6.29
C VAL A 226 15.88 -20.84 -6.21
N CYS A 227 16.38 -19.84 -5.49
CA CYS A 227 15.79 -18.51 -5.45
C CYS A 227 16.52 -17.56 -6.41
N GLU A 228 15.90 -17.28 -7.55
CA GLU A 228 16.40 -16.28 -8.50
C GLU A 228 16.07 -14.84 -8.11
N ALA A 229 16.57 -13.85 -8.87
CA ALA A 229 16.42 -12.43 -8.55
C ALA A 229 14.96 -11.98 -8.33
N HIS A 230 14.02 -12.46 -9.15
CA HIS A 230 12.61 -12.11 -9.07
C HIS A 230 11.92 -12.75 -7.85
N HIS A 231 12.23 -14.02 -7.56
CA HIS A 231 11.81 -14.71 -6.33
C HIS A 231 12.28 -13.97 -5.07
N LEU A 232 13.56 -13.58 -5.04
CA LEU A 232 14.14 -12.81 -3.94
C LEU A 232 13.48 -11.44 -3.81
N ALA A 233 13.15 -10.77 -4.93
CA ALA A 233 12.46 -9.50 -4.91
C ALA A 233 11.04 -9.61 -4.32
N LEU A 234 10.28 -10.64 -4.71
CA LEU A 234 8.97 -10.94 -4.14
C LEU A 234 9.09 -11.21 -2.63
N GLN A 235 9.98 -12.10 -2.21
CA GLN A 235 10.19 -12.40 -0.79
C GLN A 235 10.55 -11.16 0.02
N ARG A 236 11.45 -10.30 -0.48
CA ARG A 236 11.79 -9.02 0.16
C ARG A 236 10.56 -8.13 0.32
N ARG A 237 9.74 -8.02 -0.73
CA ARG A 237 8.51 -7.22 -0.69
C ARG A 237 7.51 -7.75 0.34
N LEU A 238 7.31 -9.08 0.38
CA LEU A 238 6.45 -9.72 1.37
C LEU A 238 6.94 -9.46 2.81
N LYS A 239 8.25 -9.54 3.06
CA LYS A 239 8.80 -9.21 4.38
C LYS A 239 8.65 -7.75 4.77
N GLN A 240 8.83 -6.82 3.82
CA GLN A 240 8.59 -5.40 4.06
C GLN A 240 7.12 -5.13 4.44
N LEU A 241 6.18 -5.80 3.77
CA LEU A 241 4.76 -5.76 4.13
C LEU A 241 4.50 -6.39 5.50
N HIS A 242 5.13 -7.52 5.79
CA HIS A 242 5.00 -8.20 7.08
C HIS A 242 5.46 -7.34 8.26
N ALA A 243 6.62 -6.69 8.12
CA ALA A 243 7.13 -5.74 9.12
C ALA A 243 6.16 -4.58 9.40
N ARG A 244 5.19 -4.34 8.52
CA ARG A 244 4.16 -3.29 8.65
C ARG A 244 2.81 -3.82 9.10
N GLY A 245 2.76 -5.11 9.44
CA GLY A 245 1.58 -5.74 10.02
C GLY A 245 0.65 -6.38 8.99
N VAL A 246 1.11 -6.57 7.76
CA VAL A 246 0.43 -7.43 6.78
C VAL A 246 0.72 -8.90 7.13
N LEU A 247 -0.33 -9.70 7.24
CA LEU A 247 -0.21 -11.12 7.50
C LEU A 247 0.26 -11.83 6.23
N LEU A 248 1.16 -12.80 6.36
CA LEU A 248 1.59 -13.65 5.26
C LEU A 248 1.06 -15.06 5.49
N ALA A 249 0.51 -15.67 4.46
CA ALA A 249 0.06 -17.05 4.51
C ALA A 249 0.50 -17.83 3.26
N ILE A 250 0.57 -19.15 3.39
CA ILE A 250 0.94 -20.04 2.29
C ILE A 250 -0.25 -20.91 1.90
N ALA A 251 -0.53 -21.00 0.60
CA ALA A 251 -1.48 -21.96 0.03
C ALA A 251 -0.80 -22.73 -1.12
N SER A 252 -0.27 -23.92 -0.82
CA SER A 252 0.56 -24.68 -1.78
C SER A 252 0.23 -26.18 -1.84
N ARG A 253 0.40 -26.77 -3.03
CA ARG A 253 0.24 -28.20 -3.31
C ARG A 253 1.53 -29.00 -3.06
N ASN A 254 1.99 -29.05 -1.82
CA ASN A 254 3.23 -29.76 -1.45
C ASN A 254 3.06 -30.62 -0.19
N GLU A 255 4.15 -31.33 0.17
CA GLU A 255 4.32 -31.93 1.50
C GLU A 255 4.76 -30.84 2.51
N PRO A 256 4.01 -30.58 3.60
CA PRO A 256 4.35 -29.55 4.58
C PRO A 256 5.79 -29.61 5.11
N GLY A 257 6.28 -30.81 5.43
CA GLY A 257 7.62 -30.98 5.98
C GLY A 257 8.72 -30.54 5.02
N GLU A 258 8.50 -30.67 3.72
CA GLU A 258 9.45 -30.27 2.67
C GLU A 258 9.43 -28.76 2.46
N VAL A 259 8.25 -28.13 2.45
CA VAL A 259 8.10 -26.67 2.33
C VAL A 259 8.86 -25.95 3.43
N TRP A 260 8.76 -26.44 4.67
CA TRP A 260 9.48 -25.84 5.81
C TRP A 260 10.99 -26.04 5.76
N GLN A 261 11.47 -27.10 5.10
CA GLN A 261 12.90 -27.33 4.89
C GLN A 261 13.48 -26.50 3.74
N ALA A 262 12.64 -26.19 2.74
CA ALA A 262 12.98 -25.30 1.62
C ALA A 262 12.99 -23.82 2.06
N LEU A 263 12.02 -23.40 2.87
CA LEU A 263 11.95 -22.05 3.42
C LEU A 263 13.17 -21.73 4.29
N GLY A 264 13.74 -20.54 4.08
CA GLY A 264 14.95 -20.10 4.80
C GLY A 264 16.27 -20.53 4.17
N ARG A 265 16.27 -21.18 2.99
CA ARG A 265 17.50 -21.52 2.24
C ARG A 265 17.89 -20.46 1.22
N ALA A 266 19.01 -19.79 1.45
CA ALA A 266 19.65 -18.90 0.49
C ALA A 266 21.12 -19.31 0.32
N GLU A 267 21.39 -20.40 -0.41
CA GLU A 267 22.79 -20.81 -0.66
C GLU A 267 23.43 -20.01 -1.82
N ALA A 268 22.66 -19.26 -2.59
CA ALA A 268 23.14 -18.36 -3.64
C ALA A 268 22.80 -16.90 -3.32
N VAL A 269 23.53 -16.31 -2.37
CA VAL A 269 23.43 -14.88 -2.07
C VAL A 269 24.77 -14.22 -2.40
N PRO A 270 24.82 -13.29 -3.37
CA PRO A 270 25.99 -12.44 -3.57
C PRO A 270 26.34 -11.71 -2.27
N PRO A 271 27.62 -11.54 -1.92
CA PRO A 271 28.06 -11.02 -0.62
C PRO A 271 27.56 -9.62 -0.24
N ASP A 272 26.93 -8.85 -1.14
CA ASP A 272 26.33 -7.54 -0.83
C ASP A 272 24.83 -7.60 -0.43
N ALA A 273 24.18 -8.77 -0.61
CA ALA A 273 22.73 -8.90 -0.57
C ALA A 273 22.25 -9.75 0.62
N SER A 274 22.70 -9.46 1.85
CA SER A 274 22.22 -10.15 3.06
C SER A 274 20.74 -9.81 3.39
N ALA A 275 19.84 -9.99 2.44
CA ALA A 275 18.41 -9.85 2.64
C ALA A 275 17.87 -11.17 3.21
N PRO A 276 17.17 -11.14 4.35
CA PRO A 276 16.63 -12.36 4.94
C PRO A 276 15.53 -12.93 4.05
N LEU A 277 15.62 -14.21 3.69
CA LEU A 277 14.51 -14.93 3.06
C LEU A 277 13.31 -15.05 3.98
N LEU A 278 12.15 -15.37 3.41
CA LEU A 278 11.00 -15.80 4.20
C LEU A 278 11.37 -17.03 5.03
N ARG A 279 10.94 -17.01 6.29
CA ARG A 279 11.11 -18.09 7.26
C ARG A 279 9.75 -18.49 7.80
N ARG A 280 9.69 -19.66 8.45
CA ARG A 280 8.47 -20.14 9.12
C ARG A 280 7.85 -19.11 10.08
N CYS A 281 8.68 -18.33 10.77
CA CYS A 281 8.22 -17.29 11.71
C CYS A 281 7.50 -16.12 11.04
N ASP A 282 7.74 -15.89 9.74
CA ASP A 282 7.08 -14.83 8.98
C ASP A 282 5.66 -15.27 8.54
N VAL A 283 5.36 -16.58 8.57
CA VAL A 283 4.11 -17.17 8.07
C VAL A 283 3.06 -17.29 9.18
N SER A 284 2.00 -16.50 9.04
CA SER A 284 0.89 -16.35 9.98
C SER A 284 -0.10 -17.53 9.93
N ALA A 285 -0.38 -18.06 8.73
CA ALA A 285 -1.23 -19.23 8.52
C ALA A 285 -0.78 -20.01 7.28
N HIS A 286 -1.17 -21.28 7.16
CA HIS A 286 -0.86 -22.04 5.95
C HIS A 286 -1.91 -23.12 5.67
N ARG A 287 -2.04 -23.47 4.39
CA ARG A 287 -2.71 -24.66 3.88
C ARG A 287 -1.76 -25.30 2.89
N ILE A 288 -1.07 -26.33 3.34
CA ILE A 288 -0.10 -27.06 2.53
C ILE A 288 -0.52 -28.52 2.56
N ALA A 289 -0.78 -29.10 1.39
CA ALA A 289 -1.16 -30.50 1.24
C ALA A 289 -0.91 -30.96 -0.20
N ARG A 290 -0.63 -32.26 -0.40
CA ARG A 290 -0.44 -32.82 -1.76
C ARG A 290 -1.65 -32.63 -2.67
N VAL A 291 -2.85 -32.61 -2.09
CA VAL A 291 -4.11 -32.32 -2.78
C VAL A 291 -4.76 -31.16 -2.05
N LEU A 292 -4.97 -30.06 -2.77
CA LEU A 292 -5.51 -28.82 -2.21
C LEU A 292 -6.32 -28.09 -3.29
N ASP A 293 -7.54 -27.67 -2.94
CA ASP A 293 -8.26 -26.64 -3.66
C ASP A 293 -7.84 -25.28 -3.12
N LYS A 294 -7.21 -24.44 -3.96
CA LYS A 294 -6.65 -23.16 -3.51
C LYS A 294 -7.73 -22.14 -3.16
N GLY A 295 -8.91 -22.19 -3.80
CA GLY A 295 -10.05 -21.31 -3.47
C GLY A 295 -10.56 -21.54 -2.04
N ASP A 296 -10.82 -22.79 -1.68
CA ASP A 296 -11.21 -23.19 -0.33
C ASP A 296 -10.09 -22.94 0.68
N ALA A 297 -8.84 -23.17 0.30
CA ALA A 297 -7.69 -22.93 1.16
C ALA A 297 -7.58 -21.45 1.54
N VAL A 298 -7.64 -20.55 0.56
CA VAL A 298 -7.58 -19.10 0.76
C VAL A 298 -8.77 -18.64 1.61
N ALA A 299 -9.98 -19.12 1.34
CA ALA A 299 -11.17 -18.79 2.14
C ALA A 299 -11.02 -19.17 3.62
N ARG A 300 -10.50 -20.38 3.89
CA ARG A 300 -10.23 -20.84 5.25
C ARG A 300 -9.14 -20.03 5.94
N ILE A 301 -8.10 -19.63 5.22
CA ILE A 301 -7.04 -18.75 5.75
C ILE A 301 -7.64 -17.37 6.10
N CYS A 302 -8.43 -16.78 5.21
CA CYS A 302 -9.13 -15.52 5.47
C CYS A 302 -10.01 -15.60 6.73
N ALA A 303 -10.78 -16.68 6.87
CA ALA A 303 -11.63 -16.91 8.03
C ALA A 303 -10.84 -17.12 9.33
N GLU A 304 -9.73 -17.86 9.27
CA GLU A 304 -8.82 -18.09 10.41
C GLU A 304 -8.20 -16.78 10.90
N LEU A 305 -7.74 -15.94 9.97
CA LEU A 305 -7.05 -14.68 10.25
C LEU A 305 -7.99 -13.47 10.38
N GLN A 306 -9.31 -13.68 10.32
CA GLN A 306 -10.34 -12.64 10.36
C GLN A 306 -10.09 -11.51 9.34
N CYS A 307 -9.63 -11.89 8.15
CA CYS A 307 -9.36 -10.98 7.05
C CYS A 307 -10.50 -11.05 6.03
N GLY A 308 -11.10 -9.89 5.72
CA GLY A 308 -12.07 -9.78 4.64
C GLY A 308 -11.41 -10.06 3.28
N PRO A 309 -12.09 -10.75 2.35
CA PRO A 309 -11.55 -11.07 1.01
C PRO A 309 -11.02 -9.84 0.26
N GLU A 310 -11.68 -8.69 0.41
CA GLU A 310 -11.30 -7.40 -0.20
C GLU A 310 -9.96 -6.84 0.29
N ALA A 311 -9.47 -7.30 1.44
CA ALA A 311 -8.19 -6.95 2.04
C ALA A 311 -7.12 -8.04 1.83
N CYS A 312 -7.40 -9.04 0.98
CA CYS A 312 -6.52 -10.14 0.64
C CYS A 312 -5.93 -9.97 -0.77
N LEU A 313 -4.67 -10.34 -0.93
CA LEU A 313 -4.01 -10.56 -2.21
C LEU A 313 -3.58 -12.03 -2.30
N PHE A 314 -3.95 -12.70 -3.39
CA PHE A 314 -3.47 -14.04 -3.72
C PHE A 314 -2.40 -13.96 -4.83
N VAL A 315 -1.29 -14.69 -4.65
CA VAL A 315 -0.16 -14.69 -5.58
C VAL A 315 0.22 -16.13 -5.91
N ASP A 316 0.27 -16.45 -7.20
CA ASP A 316 0.51 -17.79 -7.74
C ASP A 316 1.04 -17.64 -9.18
N ASP A 317 1.95 -18.50 -9.62
CA ASP A 317 2.45 -18.46 -10.99
C ASP A 317 1.49 -19.09 -12.00
N ASN A 318 0.65 -20.01 -11.53
CA ASN A 318 -0.21 -20.80 -12.40
C ASN A 318 -1.51 -20.02 -12.72
N PRO A 319 -1.74 -19.63 -13.99
CA PRO A 319 -2.92 -18.86 -14.38
C PRO A 319 -4.24 -19.61 -14.13
N MET A 320 -4.21 -20.95 -14.12
CA MET A 320 -5.40 -21.75 -13.80
C MET A 320 -5.80 -21.64 -12.32
N GLU A 321 -4.83 -21.63 -11.41
CA GLU A 321 -5.09 -21.45 -9.97
C GLU A 321 -5.57 -20.02 -9.68
N VAL A 322 -4.92 -19.04 -10.29
CA VAL A 322 -5.34 -17.63 -10.21
C VAL A 322 -6.78 -17.45 -10.68
N ALA A 323 -7.14 -18.02 -11.84
CA ALA A 323 -8.49 -17.96 -12.38
C ALA A 323 -9.50 -18.68 -11.48
N ALA A 324 -9.15 -19.84 -10.91
CA ALA A 324 -10.01 -20.59 -10.00
C ALA A 324 -10.30 -19.81 -8.72
N VAL A 325 -9.28 -19.22 -8.09
CA VAL A 325 -9.43 -18.38 -6.89
C VAL A 325 -10.25 -17.13 -7.20
N SER A 326 -9.96 -16.45 -8.31
CA SER A 326 -10.68 -15.25 -8.72
C SER A 326 -12.16 -15.52 -9.02
N ALA A 327 -12.48 -16.67 -9.64
CA ALA A 327 -13.85 -17.08 -9.90
C ALA A 327 -14.61 -17.45 -8.62
N ALA A 328 -13.96 -18.15 -7.68
CA ALA A 328 -14.55 -18.50 -6.40
C ALA A 328 -14.75 -17.27 -5.50
N TRP A 329 -13.83 -16.30 -5.56
CA TRP A 329 -13.80 -15.12 -4.70
C TRP A 329 -13.45 -13.84 -5.48
N PRO A 330 -14.41 -13.23 -6.19
CA PRO A 330 -14.15 -12.03 -7.01
C PRO A 330 -13.61 -10.82 -6.25
N SER A 331 -13.85 -10.76 -4.93
CA SER A 331 -13.34 -9.68 -4.07
C SER A 331 -11.85 -9.83 -3.73
N ILE A 332 -11.25 -11.01 -3.93
CA ILE A 332 -9.82 -11.22 -3.70
C ILE A 332 -9.05 -10.72 -4.90
N THR A 333 -8.13 -9.78 -4.67
CA THR A 333 -7.18 -9.41 -5.72
C THR A 333 -6.25 -10.58 -5.96
N CYS A 334 -6.06 -10.98 -7.21
CA CYS A 334 -5.15 -12.05 -7.58
C CYS A 334 -4.06 -11.51 -8.52
N TRP A 335 -2.83 -11.96 -8.33
CA TRP A 335 -1.72 -11.67 -9.22
C TRP A 335 -1.09 -12.97 -9.72
N CYS A 336 -1.11 -13.16 -11.04
CA CYS A 336 -0.38 -14.23 -11.69
C CYS A 336 1.10 -13.85 -11.76
N PHE A 337 1.93 -14.48 -10.93
CA PHE A 337 3.34 -14.17 -10.83
C PHE A 337 4.08 -14.64 -12.08
N PRO A 338 4.72 -13.75 -12.86
CA PRO A 338 5.40 -14.16 -14.08
C PRO A 338 6.63 -15.04 -13.78
N GLN A 339 6.88 -16.00 -14.67
CA GLN A 339 8.06 -16.87 -14.60
C GLN A 339 9.30 -16.24 -15.25
N GLU A 340 9.10 -15.33 -16.20
CA GLU A 340 10.21 -14.61 -16.82
C GLU A 340 10.72 -13.54 -15.84
N ARG A 341 12.05 -13.53 -15.64
CA ARG A 341 12.71 -12.75 -14.59
C ARG A 341 12.45 -11.25 -14.75
N ASP A 342 12.65 -10.71 -15.95
CA ASP A 342 12.59 -9.27 -16.17
C ASP A 342 11.13 -8.77 -16.15
N GLU A 343 10.20 -9.57 -16.68
CA GLU A 343 8.76 -9.36 -16.58
C GLU A 343 8.30 -9.38 -15.11
N ALA A 344 8.70 -10.37 -14.31
CA ALA A 344 8.33 -10.46 -12.91
C ALA A 344 8.82 -9.28 -12.09
N LEU A 345 10.08 -8.86 -12.32
CA LEU A 345 10.66 -7.68 -11.67
C LEU A 345 9.93 -6.41 -12.09
N SER A 346 9.61 -6.26 -13.37
CA SER A 346 8.86 -5.11 -13.87
C SER A 346 7.45 -5.07 -13.28
N GLN A 347 6.71 -6.18 -13.31
CA GLN A 347 5.34 -6.25 -12.79
C GLN A 347 5.28 -5.99 -11.29
N LEU A 348 6.26 -6.47 -10.51
CA LEU A 348 6.30 -6.22 -9.05
C LEU A 348 6.30 -4.72 -8.70
N GLU A 349 6.86 -3.87 -9.56
CA GLU A 349 6.82 -2.41 -9.41
C GLU A 349 5.47 -1.79 -9.79
N HIS A 350 4.61 -2.52 -10.49
CA HIS A 350 3.28 -2.09 -10.98
C HIS A 350 2.10 -2.76 -10.26
N VAL A 351 2.33 -3.73 -9.37
CA VAL A 351 1.28 -4.23 -8.46
C VAL A 351 1.12 -3.24 -7.30
N TRP A 352 0.32 -2.19 -7.50
CA TRP A 352 0.18 -1.07 -6.54
C TRP A 352 -0.31 -1.50 -5.15
N ARG A 353 -1.02 -2.63 -5.04
CA ARG A 353 -1.41 -3.18 -3.73
C ARG A 353 -0.21 -3.63 -2.88
N LEU A 354 0.91 -3.96 -3.51
CA LEU A 354 2.16 -4.32 -2.84
C LEU A 354 3.02 -3.10 -2.52
N ASP A 355 2.53 -1.88 -2.70
CA ASP A 355 3.30 -0.67 -2.38
C ASP A 355 3.60 -0.57 -0.88
N VAL A 356 4.86 -0.25 -0.59
CA VAL A 356 5.39 -0.10 0.75
C VAL A 356 5.60 1.39 1.00
N ALA A 357 4.65 2.06 1.67
CA ALA A 357 4.69 3.52 1.91
C ALA A 357 5.95 4.00 2.67
N GLY A 358 6.35 5.27 2.62
CA GLY A 358 7.61 5.76 3.25
C GLY A 358 7.66 5.87 4.79
N GLY A 359 6.99 5.00 5.57
CA GLY A 359 6.98 5.04 7.04
C GLY A 359 7.71 3.85 7.69
N ALA A 360 8.39 4.08 8.82
CA ALA A 360 9.08 3.02 9.55
C ALA A 360 8.08 1.95 10.08
N ALA A 361 8.49 0.69 10.06
CA ALA A 361 7.85 -0.38 10.81
C ALA A 361 7.87 0.00 12.29
N GLY A 362 6.70 0.18 12.90
CA GLY A 362 6.56 0.51 14.33
C GLY A 362 5.99 -0.67 15.11
N GLY A 363 6.32 -0.79 16.40
CA GLY A 363 5.88 -1.90 17.26
C GLY A 363 4.37 -2.11 17.34
N ALA A 364 3.55 -1.10 17.00
CA ALA A 364 2.09 -1.24 16.88
C ALA A 364 1.66 -2.23 15.78
N ALA A 365 2.45 -2.38 14.70
CA ALA A 365 2.20 -3.36 13.65
C ALA A 365 2.44 -4.78 14.15
N GLU A 366 3.55 -5.00 14.85
CA GLU A 366 3.90 -6.29 15.46
C GLU A 366 2.88 -6.72 16.52
N LEU A 367 2.47 -5.78 17.39
CA LEU A 367 1.42 -6.00 18.39
C LEU A 367 0.07 -6.37 17.76
N ARG A 368 -0.26 -5.82 16.58
CA ARG A 368 -1.48 -6.15 15.85
C ARG A 368 -1.42 -7.58 15.31
N VAL A 369 -0.31 -7.94 14.67
CA VAL A 369 -0.10 -9.30 14.14
C VAL A 369 -0.17 -10.33 15.26
N SER A 370 0.55 -10.11 16.36
CA SER A 370 0.56 -11.03 17.49
C SER A 370 -0.82 -11.19 18.13
N SER A 371 -1.60 -10.10 18.24
CA SER A 371 -2.98 -10.16 18.73
C SER A 371 -3.88 -11.03 17.83
N ILE A 372 -3.81 -10.87 16.51
CA ILE A 372 -4.59 -11.67 15.55
C ILE A 372 -4.21 -13.14 15.66
N LEU A 373 -2.91 -13.45 15.69
CA LEU A 373 -2.43 -14.83 15.84
C LEU A 373 -2.89 -15.47 17.16
N ALA A 374 -2.79 -14.74 18.27
CA ALA A 374 -3.24 -15.20 19.58
C ALA A 374 -4.76 -15.42 19.61
N GLN A 375 -5.56 -14.61 18.90
CA GLN A 375 -7.00 -14.84 18.77
C GLN A 375 -7.31 -16.08 17.91
N GLY A 376 -6.58 -16.29 16.82
CA GLY A 376 -6.70 -17.50 15.99
C GLY A 376 -6.41 -18.78 16.77
N GLN A 377 -5.32 -18.81 17.54
CA GLN A 377 -4.96 -19.94 18.41
C GLN A 377 -6.04 -20.23 19.46
N ARG A 378 -6.57 -19.19 20.11
CA ARG A 378 -7.67 -19.33 21.08
C ARG A 378 -8.91 -19.94 20.45
N ARG A 379 -9.24 -19.58 19.21
CA ARG A 379 -10.39 -20.15 18.49
C ARG A 379 -10.18 -21.62 18.12
N ALA A 380 -9.03 -21.96 17.55
CA ALA A 380 -8.70 -23.35 17.22
C ALA A 380 -8.78 -24.26 18.45
N LEU A 381 -8.30 -23.75 19.60
CA LEU A 381 -8.40 -24.45 20.87
C LEU A 381 -9.87 -24.61 21.31
N ARG A 382 -10.69 -23.56 21.18
CA ARG A 382 -12.13 -23.59 21.49
C ARG A 382 -12.92 -24.58 20.63
N GLU A 383 -12.58 -24.69 19.35
CA GLU A 383 -13.22 -25.63 18.40
C GLU A 383 -12.78 -27.08 18.65
N GLN A 384 -11.62 -27.30 19.27
CA GLN A 384 -11.10 -28.63 19.64
C GLN A 384 -11.55 -29.08 21.04
N THR A 385 -11.90 -28.17 21.93
CA THR A 385 -12.35 -28.47 23.30
C THR A 385 -13.87 -28.66 23.36
N GLY A 386 -14.33 -29.80 23.90
CA GLY A 386 -15.75 -30.16 23.99
C GLY A 386 -16.52 -29.45 25.12
N SER A 387 -15.81 -28.75 26.03
CA SER A 387 -16.41 -28.06 27.17
C SER A 387 -15.71 -26.73 27.50
N LEU A 388 -16.45 -25.79 28.10
CA LEU A 388 -15.93 -24.48 28.52
C LEU A 388 -14.81 -24.60 29.57
N ALA A 389 -14.87 -25.62 30.43
CA ALA A 389 -13.88 -25.87 31.47
C ALA A 389 -12.52 -26.31 30.88
N GLU A 390 -12.52 -27.21 29.89
CA GLU A 390 -11.31 -27.64 29.17
C GLU A 390 -10.69 -26.51 28.36
N TYR A 391 -11.53 -25.64 27.77
CA TYR A 391 -11.07 -24.43 27.12
C TYR A 391 -10.36 -23.47 28.09
N HIS A 392 -10.95 -23.19 29.26
CA HIS A 392 -10.32 -22.30 30.25
C HIS A 392 -9.01 -22.87 30.82
N ALA A 393 -8.93 -24.19 31.04
CA ALA A 393 -7.72 -24.84 31.52
C ALA A 393 -6.59 -24.79 30.48
N SER A 394 -6.91 -24.91 29.19
CA SER A 394 -5.93 -24.91 28.10
C SER A 394 -5.40 -23.53 27.72
N LEU A 395 -6.08 -22.45 28.14
CA LEU A 395 -5.62 -21.07 27.91
C LEU A 395 -4.43 -20.65 28.78
N GLY A 396 -4.07 -21.42 29.82
CA GLY A 396 -2.93 -21.12 30.69
C GLY A 396 -3.02 -19.72 31.34
N LEU A 397 -4.23 -19.27 31.70
CA LEU A 397 -4.48 -17.94 32.25
C LEU A 397 -3.80 -17.79 33.62
N GLU A 398 -2.71 -17.03 33.68
CA GLU A 398 -2.15 -16.54 34.94
C GLU A 398 -2.92 -15.30 35.40
N ILE A 399 -3.78 -15.46 36.41
CA ILE A 399 -4.45 -14.35 37.07
C ILE A 399 -3.52 -13.86 38.19
N ARG A 400 -2.90 -12.70 38.00
CA ARG A 400 -2.24 -11.97 39.09
C ARG A 400 -3.28 -11.13 39.80
N VAL A 401 -3.58 -11.52 41.04
CA VAL A 401 -4.42 -10.74 41.95
C VAL A 401 -3.47 -9.96 42.86
N GLU A 402 -3.42 -8.65 42.68
CA GLU A 402 -2.72 -7.74 43.59
C GLU A 402 -3.73 -7.07 44.51
N GLU A 403 -3.42 -7.03 45.80
CA GLU A 403 -4.24 -6.35 46.79
C GLU A 403 -4.14 -4.84 46.55
N ALA A 404 -5.28 -4.17 46.37
CA ALA A 404 -5.29 -2.73 46.15
C ALA A 404 -4.66 -2.05 47.39
N LEU A 405 -3.52 -1.37 47.18
CA LEU A 405 -2.86 -0.58 48.22
C LEU A 405 -3.90 0.36 48.85
N SER A 406 -4.00 0.30 50.18
CA SER A 406 -4.88 1.19 50.93
C SER A 406 -4.52 2.64 50.62
N ALA A 407 -5.51 3.54 50.63
CA ALA A 407 -5.43 4.92 50.17
C ALA A 407 -4.40 5.82 50.91
N GLY A 408 -3.52 5.27 51.74
CA GLY A 408 -2.44 5.98 52.43
C GLY A 408 -1.01 5.72 51.90
N GLU A 409 -0.80 4.80 50.96
CA GLU A 409 0.57 4.43 50.51
C GLU A 409 0.94 4.94 49.10
N ALA A 410 0.00 5.54 48.37
CA ALA A 410 0.22 6.10 47.04
C ALA A 410 1.03 7.41 47.01
N GLU A 411 1.37 7.99 48.16
CA GLU A 411 2.11 9.27 48.26
C GLU A 411 3.61 9.10 48.58
N ARG A 412 4.14 7.86 48.63
CA ARG A 412 5.57 7.59 48.91
C ARG A 412 6.33 6.83 47.82
N ALA A 413 5.72 6.63 46.66
CA ALA A 413 6.40 6.11 45.48
C ALA A 413 6.35 7.16 44.36
N GLU A 414 7.11 8.23 44.54
CA GLU A 414 7.54 9.13 43.44
C GLU A 414 8.83 8.58 42.82
#